data_AF-A0AB35ZJ88-F1
#
_entry.id   AF-A0AB35ZJ88-F1
#
_cell.length_a   1.000
_cell.length_b   1.000
_cell.length_c   1.000
_cell.angle_alpha   90.00
_cell.angle_beta   90.00
_cell.angle_gamma   90.00
#
_symmetry.space_group_name_H-M   'P 1'
#
loop_
_entity.id
_entity.type
_entity.pdbx_description
1 polymer ?
#
loop_
_entity_poly.entity_id
_entity_poly.type
_entity_poly.pdbx_seq_one_letter_code
_entity_poly.pdbx_strand_id
1 'polypeptide(L)'
;MKAKSIITIALMAVLGLSSCDSNKSTVEDLTNQFIAAVKDGDKATAYDIYPAAKLYGDLLLPDSIEKGDLDIQKNEKDSSYIVSIKNTRMSKIIFKPTDNKTFKIINTFSVLKLDSVSNELALKTGVPIKKMPDLELGKLMLESSDFISYLINKYSNNMSLSLIKETGSYGWRRDATGLHCQIDRVSSSMFQY
;
A
#
# COMPACT_ATOMS: atom_id res chain seq x y z
N MET A 1 49.85 54.48 13.29
CA MET A 1 48.42 54.08 13.40
C MET A 1 48.32 52.64 12.89
N LYS A 2 48.12 51.65 13.78
CA LYS A 2 46.87 50.85 13.94
C LYS A 2 46.43 50.19 12.62
N ALA A 3 46.28 48.87 12.43
CA ALA A 3 45.82 47.77 13.29
C ALA A 3 46.47 46.43 12.82
N LYS A 4 47.00 45.59 13.72
CA LYS A 4 46.34 44.47 14.42
C LYS A 4 45.60 43.47 13.51
N SER A 5 46.29 42.34 13.28
CA SER A 5 45.92 40.91 13.29
C SER A 5 44.43 40.48 13.38
N ILE A 6 44.23 39.20 13.04
CA ILE A 6 43.06 38.30 13.28
C ILE A 6 41.87 38.61 12.32
N ILE A 7 41.28 37.70 11.53
CA ILE A 7 40.71 36.37 11.81
C ILE A 7 40.53 35.61 10.48
N THR A 8 41.31 34.55 10.29
CA THR A 8 40.88 33.30 9.67
C THR A 8 39.64 32.80 10.41
N ILE A 9 38.68 32.21 9.70
CA ILE A 9 37.44 31.53 10.17
C ILE A 9 36.17 32.35 9.94
N ALA A 10 35.58 32.17 8.76
CA ALA A 10 34.13 32.29 8.57
C ALA A 10 33.62 31.31 7.48
N LEU A 11 34.23 30.11 7.40
CA LEU A 11 33.77 29.02 6.51
C LEU A 11 33.23 27.81 7.31
N MET A 12 32.78 28.03 8.55
CA MET A 12 32.12 27.01 9.38
C MET A 12 30.84 27.56 10.02
N ALA A 13 29.89 28.00 9.20
CA ALA A 13 28.54 28.34 9.69
C ALA A 13 27.42 27.92 8.72
N VAL A 14 27.65 26.93 7.85
CA VAL A 14 26.58 26.29 7.05
C VAL A 14 26.49 24.77 7.30
N LEU A 15 27.20 24.25 8.32
CA LEU A 15 27.09 22.84 8.75
C LEU A 15 26.31 22.68 10.07
N GLY A 16 25.51 23.68 10.44
CA GLY A 16 24.80 23.74 11.72
C GLY A 16 23.32 23.33 11.71
N LEU A 17 22.82 22.69 10.64
CA LEU A 17 21.47 22.11 10.61
C LEU A 17 21.44 20.71 9.99
N SER A 18 22.48 19.89 10.15
CA SER A 18 22.23 18.46 10.32
C SER A 18 21.72 18.26 11.75
N SER A 19 20.54 18.82 12.05
CA SER A 19 19.72 18.27 13.11
C SER A 19 19.49 16.83 12.68
N CYS A 20 20.25 15.89 13.24
CA CYS A 20 19.90 14.48 13.22
C CYS A 20 18.49 14.42 13.80
N ASP A 21 17.50 14.46 12.93
CA ASP A 21 16.12 14.18 13.28
C ASP A 21 16.14 12.74 13.80
N SER A 22 16.13 12.58 15.12
CA SER A 22 16.24 11.26 15.76
C SER A 22 15.12 10.32 15.28
N ASN A 23 14.00 10.88 14.85
CA ASN A 23 12.89 10.14 14.27
C ASN A 23 13.23 9.55 12.90
N LYS A 24 14.15 10.15 12.12
CA LYS A 24 14.59 9.60 10.84
C LYS A 24 15.25 8.24 11.02
N SER A 25 16.11 8.09 12.03
CA SER A 25 16.69 6.78 12.39
C SER A 25 15.62 5.80 12.83
N THR A 26 14.67 6.23 13.68
CA THR A 26 13.55 5.36 14.11
C THR A 26 12.70 4.88 12.94
N VAL A 27 12.41 5.76 11.97
CA VAL A 27 11.65 5.44 10.76
C VAL A 27 12.44 4.49 9.85
N GLU A 28 13.76 4.65 9.77
CA GLU A 28 14.63 3.72 9.05
C GLU A 28 14.60 2.32 9.66
N ASP A 29 14.73 2.21 10.99
CA ASP A 29 14.68 0.95 11.71
C ASP A 29 13.32 0.26 11.53
N LEU A 30 12.22 1.01 11.65
CA LEU A 30 10.86 0.50 11.41
C LEU A 30 10.65 0.06 9.96
N THR A 31 11.25 0.75 8.99
CA THR A 31 11.22 0.34 7.58
C THR A 31 11.91 -1.01 7.40
N ASN A 32 13.10 -1.17 7.98
CA ASN A 32 13.84 -2.44 7.93
C ASN A 32 13.08 -3.56 8.65
N GLN A 33 12.48 -3.28 9.81
CA GLN A 33 11.66 -4.24 10.55
C GLN A 33 10.43 -4.68 9.75
N PHE A 34 9.74 -3.74 9.09
CA PHE A 34 8.62 -4.06 8.21
C PHE A 34 9.04 -4.94 7.03
N ILE A 35 10.13 -4.61 6.35
CA ILE A 35 10.67 -5.42 5.24
C ILE A 35 11.04 -6.84 5.71
N ALA A 36 11.68 -6.96 6.88
CA ALA A 36 12.02 -8.24 7.47
C ALA A 36 10.76 -9.06 7.83
N ALA A 37 9.79 -8.46 8.52
CA ALA A 37 8.55 -9.12 8.89
C ALA A 37 7.78 -9.63 7.66
N VAL A 38 7.73 -8.84 6.57
CA VAL A 38 7.13 -9.25 5.31
C VAL A 38 7.86 -10.45 4.70
N LYS A 39 9.19 -10.41 4.65
CA LYS A 39 10.01 -11.50 4.12
C LYS A 39 9.89 -12.79 4.92
N ASP A 40 9.80 -12.69 6.25
CA ASP A 40 9.74 -13.83 7.16
C ASP A 40 8.30 -14.37 7.30
N GLY A 41 7.31 -13.74 6.66
CA GLY A 41 5.90 -14.12 6.77
C GLY A 41 5.28 -13.78 8.13
N ASP A 42 5.94 -12.95 8.96
CA ASP A 42 5.44 -12.49 10.25
C ASP A 42 4.36 -11.41 10.05
N LYS A 43 3.14 -11.89 9.79
CA LYS A 43 1.95 -11.05 9.63
C LYS A 43 1.64 -10.25 10.89
N ALA A 44 1.96 -10.75 12.09
CA ALA A 44 1.63 -10.07 13.33
C ALA A 44 2.45 -8.77 13.45
N THR A 45 3.76 -8.85 13.25
CA THR A 45 4.64 -7.68 13.26
C THR A 45 4.35 -6.76 12.07
N ALA A 46 4.15 -7.30 10.87
CA ALA A 46 3.84 -6.47 9.70
C ALA A 46 2.56 -5.66 9.89
N TYR A 47 1.49 -6.25 10.44
CA TYR A 47 0.24 -5.53 10.73
C TYR A 47 0.28 -4.69 12.00
N ASP A 48 1.15 -4.99 12.96
CA ASP A 48 1.41 -4.04 14.04
C ASP A 48 2.00 -2.74 13.46
N ILE A 49 2.99 -2.83 12.57
CA ILE A 49 3.61 -1.64 11.94
C ILE A 49 2.67 -0.97 10.93
N TYR A 50 1.87 -1.75 10.18
CA TYR A 50 0.90 -1.26 9.19
C TYR A 50 -0.54 -1.75 9.45
N PRO A 51 -1.23 -1.20 10.46
CA PRO A 51 -2.57 -1.69 10.85
C PRO A 51 -3.63 -1.57 9.74
N ALA A 52 -3.56 -0.51 8.93
CA ALA A 52 -4.56 -0.25 7.89
C ALA A 52 -4.55 -1.30 6.77
N ALA A 53 -3.44 -2.00 6.54
CA ALA A 53 -3.37 -3.08 5.55
C ALA A 53 -4.27 -4.27 5.91
N LYS A 54 -4.68 -4.43 7.18
CA LYS A 54 -5.61 -5.48 7.61
C LYS A 54 -7.06 -5.23 7.16
N LEU A 55 -7.39 -3.99 6.82
CA LEU A 55 -8.77 -3.57 6.55
C LEU A 55 -9.25 -3.92 5.13
N TYR A 56 -8.35 -4.31 4.23
CA TYR A 56 -8.67 -4.57 2.82
C TYR A 56 -8.21 -5.98 2.45
N GLY A 57 -9.16 -6.92 2.37
CA GLY A 57 -8.86 -8.34 2.12
C GLY A 57 -8.12 -8.60 0.80
N ASP A 58 -8.41 -7.79 -0.23
CA ASP A 58 -7.85 -7.93 -1.58
C ASP A 58 -6.43 -7.34 -1.71
N LEU A 59 -5.94 -6.66 -0.66
CA LEU A 59 -4.58 -6.13 -0.57
C LEU A 59 -3.71 -7.09 0.24
N LEU A 60 -2.79 -7.74 -0.46
CA LEU A 60 -1.91 -8.73 0.11
C LEU A 60 -0.55 -8.13 0.42
N LEU A 61 0.01 -8.55 1.56
CA LEU A 61 1.45 -8.39 1.80
C LEU A 61 2.21 -9.18 0.72
N PRO A 62 3.25 -8.61 0.11
CA PRO A 62 4.04 -9.34 -0.87
C PRO A 62 4.89 -10.42 -0.18
N ASP A 63 5.36 -11.42 -0.92
CA ASP A 63 6.28 -12.44 -0.39
C ASP A 63 7.63 -11.85 0.06
N SER A 64 8.01 -10.72 -0.53
CA SER A 64 9.20 -9.96 -0.16
C SER A 64 9.12 -8.54 -0.71
N ILE A 65 9.88 -7.65 -0.09
CA ILE A 65 10.14 -6.29 -0.58
C ILE A 65 11.63 -6.22 -0.91
N GLU A 66 11.94 -5.91 -2.17
CA GLU A 66 13.33 -5.70 -2.58
C GLU A 66 13.91 -4.51 -1.83
N LYS A 67 14.97 -4.77 -1.06
CA LYS A 67 15.71 -3.74 -0.35
C LYS A 67 16.61 -3.00 -1.34
N GLY A 68 16.40 -1.70 -1.44
CA GLY A 68 17.31 -0.77 -2.11
C GLY A 68 17.74 0.33 -1.12
N ASP A 69 18.43 1.35 -1.64
CA ASP A 69 18.76 2.52 -0.83
C ASP A 69 17.49 3.22 -0.34
N LEU A 70 17.50 3.62 0.93
CA LEU A 70 16.41 4.34 1.56
C LEU A 70 16.68 5.85 1.50
N ASP A 71 15.72 6.61 1.00
CA ASP A 71 15.68 8.06 1.13
C ASP A 71 14.49 8.46 2.01
N ILE A 72 14.77 9.10 3.13
CA ILE A 72 13.76 9.47 4.14
C ILE A 72 13.64 10.98 4.20
N GLN A 73 12.43 11.46 3.92
CA GLN A 73 12.08 12.87 3.90
C GLN A 73 10.92 13.13 4.86
N LYS A 74 11.03 14.17 5.68
CA LYS A 74 9.94 14.63 6.55
C LYS A 74 9.04 15.58 5.77
N ASN A 75 7.73 15.35 5.85
CA ASN A 75 6.72 16.27 5.37
C ASN A 75 6.38 17.25 6.50
N GLU A 76 6.82 18.50 6.37
CA GLU A 76 6.61 19.52 7.41
C GLU A 76 5.15 19.92 7.60
N LYS A 77 4.26 19.62 6.63
CA LYS A 77 2.84 20.03 6.71
C LYS A 77 2.03 19.19 7.70
N ASP A 78 2.30 17.90 7.75
CA ASP A 78 1.51 16.93 8.53
C ASP A 78 2.37 16.06 9.46
N SER A 79 3.66 16.38 9.56
CA SER A 79 4.66 15.64 10.34
C SER A 79 4.79 14.16 9.97
N SER A 80 4.40 13.78 8.74
CA SER A 80 4.64 12.44 8.22
C SER A 80 6.07 12.29 7.70
N TYR A 81 6.55 11.05 7.62
CA TYR A 81 7.83 10.70 7.03
C TYR A 81 7.59 9.83 5.81
N ILE A 82 8.14 10.26 4.67
CA ILE A 82 8.09 9.53 3.41
C ILE A 82 9.41 8.81 3.23
N VAL A 83 9.36 7.49 3.21
CA VAL A 83 10.50 6.62 2.93
C VAL A 83 10.37 6.14 1.49
N SER A 84 11.29 6.57 0.63
CA SER A 84 11.41 6.10 -0.74
C SER A 84 12.45 4.98 -0.79
N ILE A 85 12.06 3.82 -1.30
CA ILE A 85 12.94 2.67 -1.50
C ILE A 85 13.34 2.65 -2.97
N LYS A 86 14.64 2.82 -3.26
CA LYS A 86 15.18 2.76 -4.62
C LYS A 86 15.26 1.31 -5.12
N ASN A 87 14.11 0.70 -5.32
CA ASN A 87 13.96 -0.63 -5.92
C ASN A 87 13.30 -0.52 -7.30
N THR A 88 13.17 -1.65 -8.00
CA THR A 88 12.54 -1.74 -9.34
C THR A 88 11.13 -1.15 -9.40
N ARG A 89 10.42 -1.14 -8.27
CA ARG A 89 9.06 -0.61 -8.13
C ARG A 89 9.01 0.85 -7.71
N MET A 90 10.16 1.46 -7.35
CA MET A 90 10.26 2.80 -6.76
C MET A 90 9.28 2.97 -5.59
N SER A 91 9.30 1.98 -4.70
CA SER A 91 8.30 1.84 -3.63
C SER A 91 8.37 3.00 -2.64
N LYS A 92 7.23 3.37 -2.04
CA LYS A 92 7.19 4.38 -0.97
C LYS A 92 6.39 3.90 0.22
N ILE A 93 6.84 4.27 1.40
CA ILE A 93 6.17 4.00 2.67
C ILE A 93 6.00 5.31 3.41
N ILE A 94 4.78 5.60 3.87
CA ILE A 94 4.47 6.82 4.62
C ILE A 94 4.20 6.45 6.06
N PHE A 95 5.05 6.95 6.95
CA PHE A 95 4.89 6.84 8.39
C PHE A 95 4.28 8.11 8.97
N LYS A 96 3.46 7.96 10.01
CA LYS A 96 2.97 9.07 10.81
C LYS A 96 3.21 8.78 12.30
N PRO A 97 3.61 9.79 13.10
CA PRO A 97 3.66 9.63 14.54
C PRO A 97 2.24 9.40 15.08
N THR A 98 2.14 8.53 16.09
CA THR A 98 0.94 8.30 16.88
C THR A 98 1.02 9.08 18.19
N ASP A 99 -0.08 9.14 18.93
CA ASP A 99 -0.17 9.83 20.22
C ASP A 99 0.86 9.30 21.25
N ASN A 100 1.29 8.04 21.10
CA ASN A 100 2.28 7.39 21.96
C ASN A 100 3.73 7.62 21.52
N LYS A 101 3.98 8.56 20.60
CA LYS A 101 5.31 8.83 20.00
C LYS A 101 5.93 7.64 19.26
N THR A 102 5.13 6.63 18.91
CA THR A 102 5.54 5.56 17.99
C THR A 102 5.13 5.92 16.56
N PHE A 103 5.79 5.36 15.56
CA PHE A 103 5.43 5.58 14.16
C PHE A 103 4.70 4.36 13.61
N LYS A 104 3.65 4.60 12.81
CA LYS A 104 2.91 3.56 12.10
C LYS A 104 2.81 3.92 10.64
N ILE A 105 2.78 2.91 9.78
CA ILE A 105 2.54 3.09 8.35
C ILE A 105 1.06 3.47 8.17
N ILE A 106 0.83 4.60 7.52
CA ILE A 106 -0.52 5.08 7.18
C ILE A 106 -0.86 4.82 5.71
N ASN A 107 0.15 4.73 4.85
CA ASN A 107 -0.03 4.46 3.44
C ASN A 107 1.25 3.97 2.79
N THR A 108 1.12 3.30 1.65
CA THR A 108 2.23 2.81 0.84
C THR A 108 1.95 3.01 -0.64
N PHE A 109 3.00 2.97 -1.46
CA PHE A 109 2.90 2.99 -2.92
C PHE A 109 3.76 1.88 -3.49
N SER A 110 3.14 1.01 -4.30
CA SER A 110 3.82 -0.11 -4.97
C SER A 110 4.49 -1.09 -3.99
N VAL A 111 3.97 -1.20 -2.77
CA VAL A 111 4.45 -2.14 -1.74
C VAL A 111 3.48 -3.32 -1.63
N LEU A 112 2.21 -3.05 -1.36
CA LEU A 112 1.18 -4.08 -1.31
C LEU A 112 0.85 -4.54 -2.73
N LYS A 113 0.36 -5.77 -2.84
CA LYS A 113 -0.05 -6.37 -4.11
C LYS A 113 -1.56 -6.55 -4.09
N LEU A 114 -2.20 -6.22 -5.21
CA LEU A 114 -3.52 -6.76 -5.51
C LEU A 114 -3.40 -8.28 -5.74
N ASP A 115 -4.47 -9.02 -5.48
CA ASP A 115 -4.59 -10.38 -5.98
C ASP A 115 -4.45 -10.43 -7.53
N SER A 116 -4.24 -11.63 -8.07
CA SER A 116 -3.97 -11.81 -9.50
C SER A 116 -5.09 -11.28 -10.39
N VAL A 117 -6.35 -11.44 -9.97
CA VAL A 117 -7.54 -11.09 -10.75
C VAL A 117 -7.76 -9.58 -10.73
N SER A 118 -7.73 -8.98 -9.55
CA SER A 118 -7.80 -7.53 -9.35
C SER A 118 -6.67 -6.80 -10.08
N ASN A 119 -5.46 -7.34 -10.06
CA ASN A 119 -4.32 -6.77 -10.79
C ASN A 119 -4.53 -6.81 -12.31
N GLU A 120 -5.01 -7.93 -12.86
CA GLU A 120 -5.30 -8.03 -14.29
C GLU A 120 -6.39 -7.05 -14.73
N LEU A 121 -7.44 -6.92 -13.92
CA LEU A 121 -8.52 -5.96 -14.18
C LEU A 121 -8.00 -4.52 -14.16
N ALA A 122 -7.19 -4.15 -13.18
CA ALA A 122 -6.59 -2.82 -13.07
C ALA A 122 -5.75 -2.47 -14.30
N LEU A 123 -4.97 -3.44 -14.82
CA LEU A 123 -4.18 -3.26 -16.04
C LEU A 123 -5.05 -3.06 -17.28
N LYS A 124 -6.10 -3.88 -17.44
CA LYS A 124 -7.02 -3.81 -18.59
C LYS A 124 -7.85 -2.53 -18.62
N THR A 125 -8.15 -1.96 -17.45
CA THR A 125 -8.95 -0.74 -17.31
C THR A 125 -8.10 0.54 -17.30
N GLY A 126 -6.77 0.41 -17.32
CA GLY A 126 -5.85 1.54 -17.35
C GLY A 126 -5.72 2.28 -16.02
N VAL A 127 -6.05 1.63 -14.90
CA VAL A 127 -5.86 2.21 -13.56
C VAL A 127 -4.36 2.51 -13.36
N PRO A 128 -3.99 3.72 -12.86
CA PRO A 128 -2.59 4.11 -12.71
C PRO A 128 -1.97 3.49 -11.44
N ILE A 129 -1.83 2.16 -11.42
CA ILE A 129 -1.38 1.34 -10.28
C ILE A 129 -0.12 1.89 -9.60
N LYS A 130 0.83 2.44 -10.38
CA LYS A 130 2.11 2.97 -9.85
C LYS A 130 2.02 4.38 -9.24
N LYS A 131 0.93 5.11 -9.47
CA LYS A 131 0.76 6.50 -9.03
C LYS A 131 -0.28 6.65 -7.92
N MET A 132 -1.03 5.60 -7.64
CA MET A 132 -2.06 5.57 -6.62
C MET A 132 -1.51 4.93 -5.34
N PRO A 133 -1.92 5.40 -4.15
CA PRO A 133 -1.60 4.71 -2.91
C PRO A 133 -2.26 3.33 -2.85
N ASP A 134 -1.57 2.37 -2.24
CA ASP A 134 -2.00 0.97 -2.25
C ASP A 134 -3.38 0.79 -1.61
N LEU A 135 -3.67 1.47 -0.49
CA LEU A 135 -4.98 1.39 0.17
C LEU A 135 -6.11 1.93 -0.71
N GLU A 136 -5.86 2.99 -1.48
CA GLU A 136 -6.86 3.54 -2.42
C GLU A 136 -7.08 2.58 -3.59
N LEU A 137 -6.02 1.94 -4.07
CA LEU A 137 -6.12 0.92 -5.09
C LEU A 137 -6.95 -0.28 -4.61
N GLY A 138 -6.76 -0.76 -3.38
CA GLY A 138 -7.60 -1.81 -2.81
C GLY A 138 -9.06 -1.39 -2.69
N LYS A 139 -9.34 -0.19 -2.15
CA LYS A 139 -10.70 0.35 -2.08
C LYS A 139 -11.38 0.43 -3.45
N LEU A 140 -10.64 0.82 -4.47
CA LEU A 140 -11.14 0.93 -5.85
C LEU A 140 -11.54 -0.45 -6.40
N MET A 141 -10.81 -1.50 -6.04
CA MET A 141 -11.04 -2.87 -6.52
C MET A 141 -12.06 -3.66 -5.69
N LEU A 142 -12.52 -3.13 -4.55
CA LEU A 142 -13.61 -3.73 -3.78
C LEU A 142 -14.85 -3.90 -4.65
N GLU A 143 -15.53 -5.05 -4.51
CA GLU A 143 -16.77 -5.36 -5.24
C GLU A 143 -17.84 -4.27 -5.05
N SER A 144 -17.93 -3.73 -3.84
CA SER A 144 -18.88 -2.68 -3.48
C SER A 144 -18.49 -1.28 -3.99
N SER A 145 -17.38 -1.12 -4.71
CA SER A 145 -16.92 0.18 -5.16
C SER A 145 -17.76 0.69 -6.34
N ASP A 146 -17.87 2.01 -6.45
CA ASP A 146 -18.51 2.67 -7.61
C ASP A 146 -17.80 2.33 -8.92
N PHE A 147 -16.49 2.07 -8.87
CA PHE A 147 -15.70 1.69 -10.03
C PHE A 147 -16.09 0.30 -10.54
N ILE A 148 -16.14 -0.71 -9.68
CA ILE A 148 -16.57 -2.06 -10.06
C ILE A 148 -18.03 -2.02 -10.53
N SER A 149 -18.90 -1.29 -9.81
CA SER A 149 -20.29 -1.08 -10.20
C SER A 149 -20.44 -0.48 -11.61
N TYR A 150 -19.64 0.54 -11.92
CA TYR A 150 -19.61 1.16 -13.25
C TYR A 150 -19.19 0.16 -14.34
N LEU A 151 -18.14 -0.63 -14.09
CA LEU A 151 -17.64 -1.61 -15.04
C LEU A 151 -18.69 -2.69 -15.34
N ILE A 152 -19.34 -3.22 -14.30
CA ILE A 152 -20.41 -4.21 -14.43
C ILE A 152 -21.56 -3.63 -15.25
N ASN A 153 -22.01 -2.42 -14.94
CA ASN A 153 -23.13 -1.79 -15.65
C ASN A 153 -22.81 -1.53 -17.12
N LYS A 154 -21.63 -0.95 -17.41
CA LYS A 154 -21.23 -0.57 -18.77
C LYS A 154 -20.93 -1.76 -19.67
N TYR A 155 -20.34 -2.82 -19.10
CA TYR A 155 -19.88 -4.00 -19.85
C TYR A 155 -20.68 -5.25 -19.53
N SER A 156 -21.90 -5.11 -19.00
CA SER A 156 -22.80 -6.19 -18.59
C SER A 156 -23.02 -7.28 -19.64
N ASN A 157 -22.97 -6.94 -20.94
CA ASN A 157 -23.11 -7.90 -22.04
C ASN A 157 -21.83 -8.72 -22.31
N ASN A 158 -20.67 -8.27 -21.83
CA ASN A 158 -19.35 -8.87 -22.08
C ASN A 158 -18.66 -9.40 -20.81
N MET A 159 -19.21 -9.11 -19.62
CA MET A 159 -18.70 -9.60 -18.35
C MET A 159 -19.43 -10.90 -17.94
N SER A 160 -18.95 -12.03 -18.46
CA SER A 160 -19.16 -13.33 -17.80
C SER A 160 -18.24 -13.41 -16.58
N LEU A 161 -18.81 -13.29 -15.38
CA LEU A 161 -18.11 -12.93 -14.15
C LEU A 161 -17.29 -14.08 -13.53
N SER A 162 -15.99 -14.09 -13.84
CA SER A 162 -14.98 -14.87 -13.12
C SER A 162 -14.20 -14.05 -12.07
N LEU A 163 -14.59 -12.78 -11.85
CA LEU A 163 -14.02 -11.89 -10.82
C LEU A 163 -14.54 -12.17 -9.41
N ILE A 164 -15.47 -13.11 -9.27
CA ILE A 164 -16.05 -13.53 -7.99
C ILE A 164 -15.25 -14.71 -7.45
N LYS A 165 -14.34 -14.47 -6.51
CA LYS A 165 -13.95 -15.42 -5.45
C LYS A 165 -13.68 -14.57 -4.20
N GLU A 166 -14.31 -14.81 -3.05
CA GLU A 166 -13.88 -15.89 -2.15
C GLU A 166 -14.97 -16.55 -1.26
N THR A 167 -16.28 -16.29 -1.39
CA THR A 167 -17.28 -16.95 -0.52
C THR A 167 -18.49 -17.60 -1.21
N GLY A 168 -18.55 -17.56 -2.54
CA GLY A 168 -19.60 -18.23 -3.31
C GLY A 168 -19.47 -17.90 -4.78
N SER A 169 -20.05 -18.72 -5.63
CA SER A 169 -20.18 -18.41 -7.06
C SER A 169 -21.50 -17.66 -7.27
N TYR A 170 -21.44 -16.43 -7.81
CA TYR A 170 -22.65 -15.78 -8.31
C TYR A 170 -22.77 -16.06 -9.80
N GLY A 171 -23.86 -16.71 -10.19
CA GLY A 171 -24.25 -16.89 -11.58
C GLY A 171 -25.24 -15.79 -11.97
N TRP A 172 -24.98 -15.10 -13.08
CA TRP A 172 -25.94 -14.16 -13.64
C TRP A 172 -26.75 -14.88 -14.71
N ARG A 173 -28.05 -15.03 -14.47
CA ARG A 173 -28.97 -15.65 -15.42
C ARG A 173 -29.79 -14.55 -16.09
N ARG A 174 -29.79 -14.55 -17.43
CA ARG A 174 -30.71 -13.72 -18.21
C ARG A 174 -31.95 -14.55 -18.54
N ASP A 175 -33.13 -14.04 -18.18
CA ASP A 175 -34.41 -14.61 -18.60
C ASP A 175 -35.33 -13.52 -19.18
N ALA A 176 -36.57 -13.90 -19.52
CA ALA A 176 -37.56 -13.02 -20.15
C ALA A 176 -37.97 -11.81 -19.30
N THR A 177 -37.62 -11.80 -18.01
CA THR A 177 -37.96 -10.73 -17.07
C THR A 177 -36.77 -9.83 -16.72
N GLY A 178 -35.57 -10.16 -17.18
CA GLY A 178 -34.38 -9.32 -17.01
C GLY A 178 -33.10 -10.10 -16.70
N LEU A 179 -32.11 -9.37 -16.19
CA LEU A 179 -30.85 -9.93 -15.70
C LEU A 179 -30.97 -10.15 -14.19
N HIS A 180 -30.83 -11.39 -13.74
CA HIS A 180 -30.99 -11.76 -12.33
C HIS A 180 -29.68 -12.28 -11.75
N CYS A 181 -29.37 -11.83 -10.53
CA CYS A 181 -28.27 -12.37 -9.74
C CYS A 181 -28.77 -13.62 -9.00
N GLN A 182 -28.14 -14.77 -9.25
CA GLN A 182 -28.40 -16.01 -8.50
C GLN A 182 -27.17 -16.36 -7.66
N ILE A 183 -27.41 -16.66 -6.39
CA ILE A 183 -26.37 -17.14 -5.46
C ILE A 183 -26.29 -18.66 -5.60
N ASP A 184 -25.25 -19.18 -6.24
CA ASP A 184 -24.96 -20.61 -6.19
C ASP A 184 -24.15 -20.86 -4.91
N ARG A 185 -24.86 -21.20 -3.83
CA ARG A 185 -24.22 -21.72 -2.63
C ARG A 185 -23.56 -23.04 -3.01
N VAL A 186 -22.24 -23.11 -2.90
CA VAL A 186 -21.53 -24.40 -2.91
C VAL A 186 -22.08 -25.19 -1.73
N SER A 187 -22.92 -26.18 -1.97
CA SER A 187 -23.34 -27.10 -0.92
C SER A 187 -22.09 -27.86 -0.50
N SER A 188 -21.66 -27.65 0.74
CA SER A 188 -20.75 -28.53 1.44
C SER A 188 -21.41 -29.89 1.61
N SER A 189 -21.36 -30.71 0.57
CA SER A 189 -21.73 -32.13 0.64
C SER A 189 -20.65 -32.96 -0.04
N MET A 190 -19.98 -33.74 0.80
CA MET A 190 -19.19 -34.94 0.51
C MET A 190 -17.77 -34.74 -0.04
N PHE A 191 -16.86 -34.38 0.87
CA PHE A 191 -15.80 -35.34 1.19
C PHE A 191 -16.43 -36.45 2.04
N GLN A 192 -16.65 -37.63 1.46
CA GLN A 192 -16.69 -38.88 2.20
C GLN A 192 -15.87 -39.92 1.43
N TYR A 193 -14.77 -40.30 2.09
CA TYR A 193 -13.77 -41.34 1.82
C TYR A 193 -12.89 -41.20 0.56
#